data_AF-A0A1C2HZ87-F1
#
_entry.id   AF-A0A1C2HZ87-F1
#
_cell.length_a   1.000
_cell.length_b   1.000
_cell.length_c   1.000
_cell.angle_alpha   90.00
_cell.angle_beta   90.00
_cell.angle_gamma   90.00
#
_symmetry.space_group_name_H-M   'P 1'
#
loop_
_entity.id
_entity.type
_entity.pdbx_description
1 polymer ?
#
loop_
_entity_poly.entity_id
_entity_poly.type
_entity_poly.pdbx_seq_one_letter_code
_entity_poly.pdbx_strand_id
1 'polypeptide(L)'
;MREIVTRLQDVLRASDTIVRLAGDEFLLLLENLHSRRDLEDILQRVLIALNIRMGVDHQQIRITASAGVTTYPHDEVPVLELIHHADQAVYRAKSQGGNCWVYYDHDDDERRRSAQRLRGELERALKQKEFVLYWQPIIDLHTGQCVAAEALIRWQHPERGLLLPASFMDIAENSPAMQRIGAWVTQEACRQGNKWAEQGFLLDIQINLSARQIENHRLCEELRANLNICPALLPERVCLELVERIALRDIGKTSRLIQDCQSLGVRFALDDFGTGPAALQYLLELGCNQIKIDHTFVIPMTRSQRHQDMVRAMVQMAHALGVSVTAEGIEDEITLQLLQTSGADRGQGYHIARPMPAQEIVAYIQK
;
A
#
# COMPACT_ATOMS: atom_id res chain seq x y z
N MET A 1 -1.93 3.71 45.22
CA MET A 1 -1.12 2.47 45.27
C MET A 1 -1.71 1.40 46.19
N ARG A 2 -1.93 1.63 47.50
CA ARG A 2 -2.54 0.60 48.39
C ARG A 2 -3.90 0.09 47.85
N GLU A 3 -4.77 1.01 47.43
CA GLU A 3 -6.07 0.68 46.81
C GLU A 3 -5.95 -0.20 45.56
N ILE A 4 -4.94 0.05 44.72
CA ILE A 4 -4.69 -0.73 43.49
C ILE A 4 -4.32 -2.17 43.86
N VAL A 5 -3.44 -2.34 44.86
CA VAL A 5 -3.02 -3.67 45.33
C VAL A 5 -4.19 -4.44 45.92
N THR A 6 -5.01 -3.80 46.77
CA THR A 6 -6.20 -4.44 47.36
C THR A 6 -7.17 -4.92 46.28
N ARG A 7 -7.46 -4.08 45.28
CA ARG A 7 -8.34 -4.45 44.16
C ARG A 7 -7.79 -5.60 43.31
N LEU A 8 -6.48 -5.62 43.07
CA LEU A 8 -5.83 -6.74 42.39
C LEU A 8 -5.94 -8.04 43.21
N GLN A 9 -5.75 -7.96 44.52
CA GLN A 9 -5.89 -9.11 45.42
C GLN A 9 -7.33 -9.65 45.46
N ASP A 10 -8.34 -8.77 45.39
CA ASP A 10 -9.76 -9.18 45.40
C ASP A 10 -10.20 -9.89 44.11
N VAL A 11 -9.55 -9.60 42.98
CA VAL A 11 -9.89 -10.22 41.69
C VAL A 11 -9.02 -11.41 41.32
N LEU A 12 -7.85 -11.57 41.92
CA LEU A 12 -6.96 -12.69 41.65
C LEU A 12 -7.21 -13.86 42.60
N ARG A 13 -6.85 -15.07 42.16
CA ARG A 13 -6.97 -16.27 42.99
C ARG A 13 -5.82 -16.32 43.99
N ALA A 14 -5.97 -17.09 45.07
CA ALA A 14 -4.90 -17.28 46.05
C ALA A 14 -3.64 -17.96 45.46
N SER A 15 -3.77 -18.67 44.33
CA SER A 15 -2.66 -19.27 43.58
C SER A 15 -1.92 -18.29 42.67
N ASP A 16 -2.51 -17.13 42.37
CA ASP A 16 -1.93 -16.15 41.46
C ASP A 16 -0.94 -15.26 42.23
N THR A 17 0.18 -14.89 41.59
CA THR A 17 1.21 -14.05 42.21
C THR A 17 1.17 -12.64 41.63
N ILE A 18 1.21 -11.64 42.52
CA ILE A 18 1.32 -10.22 42.17
C ILE A 18 2.70 -9.73 42.59
N VAL A 19 3.45 -9.18 41.64
CA VAL A 19 4.74 -8.52 41.90
C VAL A 19 4.64 -7.08 41.44
N ARG A 20 5.07 -6.13 42.29
CA ARG A 20 5.26 -4.74 41.87
C ARG A 20 6.71 -4.57 41.42
N LEU A 21 6.91 -4.25 40.14
CA LEU A 21 8.25 -4.11 39.57
C LEU A 21 8.86 -2.75 39.97
N ALA A 22 8.21 -1.66 39.52
CA ALA A 22 8.59 -0.29 39.83
C ALA A 22 7.37 0.61 39.66
N GLY A 23 7.35 1.80 40.29
CA GLY A 23 6.32 2.81 40.01
C GLY A 23 4.88 2.28 40.05
N ASP A 24 4.16 2.44 38.95
CA ASP A 24 2.79 1.96 38.68
C ASP A 24 2.74 0.61 37.92
N GLU A 25 3.88 -0.08 37.78
CA GLU A 25 4.01 -1.33 37.04
C GLU A 25 3.87 -2.56 37.94
N PHE A 26 3.03 -3.49 37.47
CA PHE A 26 2.74 -4.75 38.15
C PHE A 26 2.90 -5.90 37.18
N LEU A 27 3.53 -6.97 37.65
CA LEU A 27 3.60 -8.27 36.98
C LEU A 27 2.63 -9.23 37.67
N LEU A 28 1.79 -9.88 36.87
CA LEU A 28 0.87 -10.91 37.33
C LEU A 28 1.35 -12.26 36.78
N LEU A 29 1.61 -13.22 37.66
CA LEU A 29 1.86 -14.60 37.29
C LEU A 29 0.61 -15.41 37.59
N LEU A 30 -0.06 -15.86 36.53
CA LEU A 30 -1.28 -16.64 36.57
C LEU A 30 -0.94 -18.09 36.27
N GLU A 31 -1.13 -18.97 37.25
CA GLU A 31 -0.78 -20.39 37.13
C GLU A 31 -2.03 -21.25 36.88
N ASN A 32 -1.84 -22.44 36.32
CA ASN A 32 -2.90 -23.44 36.12
C ASN A 32 -4.10 -22.93 35.28
N LEU A 33 -3.83 -22.17 34.23
CA LEU A 33 -4.83 -21.79 33.23
C LEU A 33 -5.17 -23.01 32.36
N HIS A 34 -6.46 -23.36 32.26
CA HIS A 34 -6.91 -24.52 31.48
C HIS A 34 -7.33 -24.15 30.06
N SER A 35 -7.63 -22.88 29.83
CA SER A 35 -7.97 -22.35 28.52
C SER A 35 -7.58 -20.88 28.36
N ARG A 36 -7.49 -20.44 27.09
CA ARG A 36 -7.35 -19.01 26.76
C ARG A 36 -8.51 -18.18 27.33
N ARG A 37 -9.71 -18.75 27.40
CA ARG A 37 -10.88 -18.06 27.95
C ARG A 37 -10.72 -17.73 29.43
N ASP A 38 -10.09 -18.62 30.21
CA ASP A 38 -9.83 -18.38 31.63
C ASP A 38 -8.94 -17.15 31.83
N LEU A 39 -7.93 -17.00 30.98
CA LEU A 39 -7.03 -15.85 30.96
C LEU A 39 -7.77 -14.57 30.59
N GLU A 40 -8.59 -14.60 29.54
CA GLU A 40 -9.40 -13.46 29.09
C GLU A 40 -10.36 -12.98 30.19
N ASP A 41 -11.03 -13.91 30.88
CA ASP A 41 -11.95 -13.60 31.98
C ASP A 41 -11.21 -12.96 33.18
N ILE A 42 -10.02 -13.45 33.53
CA ILE A 42 -9.20 -12.86 34.61
C ILE A 42 -8.75 -11.45 34.24
N LEU A 43 -8.21 -11.27 33.02
CA LEU A 43 -7.74 -9.97 32.54
C LEU A 43 -8.87 -8.94 32.47
N GLN A 44 -10.05 -9.34 32.01
CA GLN A 44 -11.22 -8.47 31.98
C GLN A 44 -11.62 -8.03 33.40
N ARG A 45 -11.62 -8.95 34.37
CA ARG A 45 -11.89 -8.64 35.78
C ARG A 45 -10.87 -7.66 36.35
N VAL A 46 -9.59 -7.85 36.04
CA VAL A 46 -8.49 -6.94 36.47
C VAL A 46 -8.71 -5.53 35.90
N LEU A 47 -8.94 -5.40 34.59
CA LEU A 47 -9.15 -4.10 33.95
C LEU A 47 -10.39 -3.39 34.50
N ILE A 48 -11.48 -4.12 34.73
CA ILE A 48 -12.71 -3.57 35.35
C ILE A 48 -12.42 -3.08 36.76
N ALA A 49 -11.73 -3.88 37.58
CA ALA A 49 -11.43 -3.54 38.96
C ALA A 49 -10.55 -2.30 39.09
N LEU A 50 -9.65 -2.07 38.12
CA LEU A 50 -8.73 -0.94 38.09
C LEU A 50 -9.27 0.30 37.36
N ASN A 51 -10.38 0.20 36.62
CA ASN A 51 -11.03 1.32 35.97
C ASN A 51 -11.93 2.09 36.96
N ILE A 52 -11.30 2.88 37.82
CA ILE A 52 -11.96 3.54 38.96
C ILE A 52 -11.77 5.05 38.92
N ARG A 53 -12.64 5.76 39.67
CA ARG A 53 -12.45 7.18 40.00
C ARG A 53 -12.17 7.28 41.49
N MET A 54 -11.04 7.88 41.84
CA MET A 54 -10.65 8.08 43.24
C MET A 54 -10.62 9.57 43.57
N GLY A 55 -11.10 9.93 44.76
CA GLY A 55 -10.95 11.27 45.30
C GLY A 55 -9.57 11.43 45.96
N VAL A 56 -8.78 12.41 45.49
CA VAL A 56 -7.51 12.81 46.12
C VAL A 56 -7.52 14.34 46.18
N ASP A 57 -7.35 14.93 47.36
CA ASP A 57 -7.24 16.39 47.58
C ASP A 57 -8.31 17.22 46.84
N HIS A 58 -9.59 16.83 46.96
CA HIS A 58 -10.76 17.45 46.32
C HIS A 58 -10.83 17.34 44.78
N GLN A 59 -9.97 16.54 44.14
CA GLN A 59 -10.02 16.21 42.72
C GLN A 59 -10.44 14.74 42.51
N GLN A 60 -11.18 14.48 41.42
CA GLN A 60 -11.43 13.11 40.97
C GLN A 60 -10.41 12.70 39.92
N ILE A 61 -9.60 11.70 40.25
CA ILE A 61 -8.63 11.11 39.33
C ILE A 61 -9.21 9.81 38.79
N ARG A 62 -9.25 9.68 37.47
CA ARG A 62 -9.58 8.41 36.81
C ARG A 62 -8.31 7.58 36.69
N ILE A 63 -8.37 6.34 37.15
CA ILE A 63 -7.32 5.34 37.00
C ILE A 63 -7.82 4.30 36.00
N THR A 64 -6.92 3.86 35.12
CA THR A 64 -7.12 2.76 34.17
C THR A 64 -5.83 1.97 34.09
N ALA A 65 -5.90 0.71 33.67
CA ALA A 65 -4.73 -0.14 33.47
C ALA A 65 -4.63 -0.61 32.02
N SER A 66 -3.42 -0.84 31.54
CA SER A 66 -3.16 -1.53 30.28
C SER A 66 -2.33 -2.76 30.58
N ALA A 67 -2.68 -3.90 29.99
CA ALA A 67 -2.01 -5.17 30.25
C ALA A 67 -1.41 -5.76 28.96
N GLY A 68 -0.22 -6.34 29.09
CA GLY A 68 0.42 -7.13 28.06
C GLY A 68 0.59 -8.56 28.55
N VAL A 69 0.38 -9.53 27.67
CA VAL A 69 0.16 -10.92 28.06
C VAL A 69 1.01 -11.83 27.20
N THR A 70 1.79 -12.72 27.81
CA THR A 70 2.44 -13.85 27.14
C THR A 70 2.06 -15.14 27.87
N THR A 71 2.16 -16.29 27.21
CA THR A 71 1.96 -17.59 27.86
C THR A 71 3.14 -18.53 27.64
N TYR A 72 3.36 -19.37 28.65
CA TYR A 72 4.33 -20.45 28.62
C TYR A 72 3.56 -21.80 28.59
N PRO A 73 4.02 -22.82 27.83
CA PRO A 73 5.29 -22.90 27.10
C PRO A 73 5.22 -22.42 25.64
N HIS A 74 4.15 -21.77 25.18
CA HIS A 74 3.97 -21.45 23.76
C HIS A 74 5.15 -20.68 23.15
N ASP A 75 5.74 -19.76 23.91
CA ASP A 75 6.89 -18.97 23.45
C ASP A 75 8.26 -19.68 23.68
N GLU A 76 8.34 -20.84 24.36
CA GLU A 76 9.56 -21.62 24.72
C GLU A 76 10.84 -20.81 25.08
N VAL A 77 10.69 -19.59 25.59
CA VAL A 77 11.81 -18.67 25.86
C VAL A 77 12.14 -18.55 27.35
N PRO A 78 13.36 -18.11 27.70
CA PRO A 78 13.73 -17.82 29.08
C PRO A 78 12.80 -16.81 29.76
N VAL A 79 12.70 -16.87 31.10
CA VAL A 79 11.79 -16.03 31.91
C VAL A 79 11.95 -14.53 31.64
N LEU A 80 13.19 -14.04 31.46
CA LEU A 80 13.44 -12.63 31.17
C LEU A 80 12.85 -12.20 29.81
N GLU A 81 12.85 -13.10 28.84
CA GLU A 81 12.27 -12.85 27.52
C GLU A 81 10.74 -12.84 27.58
N LEU A 82 10.11 -13.71 28.40
CA LEU A 82 8.67 -13.67 28.66
C LEU A 82 8.24 -12.32 29.26
N ILE A 83 9.01 -11.81 30.23
CA ILE A 83 8.74 -10.49 30.82
C ILE A 83 8.88 -9.39 29.75
N HIS A 84 9.90 -9.49 28.89
CA HIS A 84 10.07 -8.55 27.78
C HIS A 84 8.91 -8.60 26.78
N HIS A 85 8.43 -9.78 26.41
CA HIS A 85 7.26 -10.00 25.56
C HIS A 85 5.99 -9.35 26.16
N ALA A 86 5.75 -9.57 27.46
CA ALA A 86 4.64 -8.95 28.17
C ALA A 86 4.74 -7.42 28.14
N ASP A 87 5.93 -6.86 28.38
CA ASP A 87 6.15 -5.40 28.36
C ASP A 87 5.91 -4.79 26.96
N GLN A 88 6.40 -5.45 25.89
CA GLN A 88 6.09 -5.03 24.53
C GLN A 88 4.57 -5.04 24.25
N ALA A 89 3.86 -6.05 24.75
CA ALA A 89 2.40 -6.11 24.64
C ALA A 89 1.70 -5.01 25.45
N VAL A 90 2.23 -4.58 26.61
CA VAL A 90 1.73 -3.41 27.36
C VAL A 90 1.85 -2.15 26.50
N TYR A 91 2.99 -1.93 25.85
CA TYR A 91 3.18 -0.79 24.96
C TYR A 91 2.15 -0.78 23.83
N ARG A 92 1.85 -1.96 23.25
CA ARG A 92 0.79 -2.11 22.24
C ARG A 92 -0.57 -1.72 22.79
N ALA A 93 -0.95 -2.20 23.96
CA ALA A 93 -2.21 -1.84 24.62
C ALA A 93 -2.33 -0.32 24.84
N LYS A 94 -1.22 0.35 25.24
CA LYS A 94 -1.19 1.82 25.37
C LYS A 94 -1.38 2.53 24.02
N SER A 95 -0.74 2.03 22.95
CA SER A 95 -0.87 2.60 21.60
C SER A 95 -2.28 2.47 21.00
N GLN A 96 -3.07 1.48 21.45
CA GLN A 96 -4.47 1.27 21.03
C GLN A 96 -5.48 2.14 21.81
N GLY A 97 -5.01 3.11 22.60
CA GLY A 97 -5.85 4.00 23.40
C GLY A 97 -5.93 3.65 24.89
N GLY A 98 -5.22 2.59 25.33
CA GLY A 98 -5.14 2.18 26.73
C GLY A 98 -6.42 1.53 27.26
N ASN A 99 -6.44 1.20 28.56
CA ASN A 99 -7.57 0.53 29.21
C ASN A 99 -8.01 -0.79 28.53
N CYS A 100 -7.04 -1.51 27.98
CA CYS A 100 -7.22 -2.78 27.29
C CYS A 100 -6.06 -3.72 27.60
N TRP A 101 -6.18 -4.98 27.18
CA TRP A 101 -5.09 -5.93 27.21
C TRP A 101 -4.73 -6.38 25.79
N VAL A 102 -3.45 -6.69 25.57
CA VAL A 102 -2.96 -7.20 24.29
C VAL A 102 -2.17 -8.47 24.54
N TYR A 103 -2.43 -9.49 23.71
CA TYR A 103 -1.64 -10.71 23.68
C TYR A 103 -0.35 -10.48 22.88
N TYR A 104 0.77 -10.97 23.39
CA TYR A 104 2.02 -11.01 22.67
C TYR A 104 1.94 -12.11 21.62
N ASP A 105 2.04 -11.71 20.36
CA ASP A 105 2.08 -12.60 19.22
C ASP A 105 3.47 -12.45 18.60
N HIS A 106 4.28 -13.51 18.71
CA HIS A 106 5.66 -13.55 18.23
C HIS A 106 5.73 -13.26 16.72
N ASP A 107 4.84 -13.85 15.93
CA ASP A 107 4.82 -13.66 14.48
C ASP A 107 4.45 -12.20 14.11
N ASP A 108 3.50 -11.60 14.83
CA ASP A 108 3.17 -10.18 14.65
C ASP A 108 4.34 -9.27 15.08
N ASP A 109 5.03 -9.61 16.16
CA ASP A 109 6.19 -8.84 16.61
C ASP A 109 7.38 -8.91 15.66
N GLU A 110 7.70 -10.09 15.14
CA GLU A 110 8.73 -10.26 14.11
C GLU A 110 8.38 -9.48 12.84
N ARG A 111 7.11 -9.54 12.39
CA ARG A 111 6.63 -8.76 11.25
C ARG A 111 6.79 -7.26 11.47
N ARG A 112 6.46 -6.75 12.66
CA ARG A 112 6.61 -5.33 13.02
C ARG A 112 8.08 -4.92 13.10
N ARG A 113 8.94 -5.73 13.73
CA ARG A 113 10.40 -5.49 13.76
C ARG A 113 10.99 -5.50 12.36
N SER A 114 10.56 -6.42 11.50
CA SER A 114 10.92 -6.46 10.08
C SER A 114 10.46 -5.20 9.34
N ALA A 115 9.21 -4.77 9.53
CA ALA A 115 8.66 -3.58 8.91
C ALA A 115 9.39 -2.29 9.35
N GLN A 116 9.73 -2.18 10.64
CA GLN A 116 10.48 -1.04 11.16
C GLN A 116 11.91 -0.98 10.61
N ARG A 117 12.59 -2.13 10.49
CA ARG A 117 13.88 -2.24 9.81
C ARG A 117 13.76 -1.80 8.35
N LEU A 118 12.78 -2.34 7.63
CA LEU A 118 12.52 -2.00 6.23
C LEU A 118 12.30 -0.51 6.03
N ARG A 119 11.54 0.14 6.92
CA ARG A 119 11.31 1.59 6.88
C ARG A 119 12.60 2.39 6.97
N GLY A 120 13.53 2.00 7.84
CA GLY A 120 14.86 2.62 7.92
C GLY A 120 15.70 2.39 6.66
N GLU A 121 15.56 1.21 6.05
CA GLU A 121 16.25 0.85 4.83
C GLU A 121 15.76 1.62 3.59
N LEU A 122 14.46 1.95 3.49
CA LEU A 122 13.90 2.67 2.33
C LEU A 122 14.57 4.04 2.10
N GLU A 123 14.86 4.79 3.17
CA GLU A 123 15.55 6.08 3.04
C GLU A 123 17.00 5.92 2.61
N ARG A 124 17.66 4.85 3.09
CA ARG A 124 19.02 4.50 2.70
C ARG A 124 19.06 4.06 1.24
N ALA A 125 18.10 3.25 0.80
CA ALA A 125 17.98 2.74 -0.55
C ALA A 125 17.92 3.87 -1.60
N LEU A 126 17.17 4.94 -1.32
CA LEU A 126 17.17 6.14 -2.15
C LEU A 126 18.56 6.78 -2.28
N LYS A 127 19.29 6.91 -1.17
CA LYS A 127 20.64 7.52 -1.16
C LYS A 127 21.66 6.63 -1.85
N GLN A 128 21.52 5.31 -1.70
CA GLN A 128 22.43 4.31 -2.26
C GLN A 128 22.07 3.89 -3.69
N LYS A 129 21.04 4.50 -4.30
CA LYS A 129 20.57 4.21 -5.66
C LYS A 129 20.20 2.73 -5.86
N GLU A 130 19.58 2.14 -4.86
CA GLU A 130 19.15 0.74 -4.88
C GLU A 130 17.79 0.54 -5.58
N PHE A 131 17.03 1.61 -5.81
CA PHE A 131 15.81 1.55 -6.59
C PHE A 131 16.11 1.58 -8.09
N VAL A 132 15.41 0.76 -8.85
CA VAL A 132 15.46 0.71 -10.31
C VAL A 132 14.06 0.61 -10.89
N LEU A 133 13.86 1.07 -12.13
CA LEU A 133 12.61 0.92 -12.85
C LEU A 133 12.70 -0.27 -13.80
N TYR A 134 11.74 -1.19 -13.66
CA TYR A 134 11.40 -2.16 -14.69
C TYR A 134 10.23 -1.61 -15.48
N TRP A 135 10.08 -2.06 -16.71
CA TRP A 135 9.14 -1.53 -17.67
C TRP A 135 8.31 -2.67 -18.22
N GLN A 136 6.99 -2.54 -18.15
CA GLN A 136 6.10 -3.51 -18.77
C GLN A 136 5.51 -2.93 -20.05
N PRO A 137 5.72 -3.59 -21.21
CA PRO A 137 5.13 -3.17 -22.47
C PRO A 137 3.60 -3.19 -22.45
N ILE A 138 3.02 -2.21 -23.12
CA ILE A 138 1.59 -2.09 -23.38
C ILE A 138 1.43 -2.00 -24.89
N ILE A 139 0.66 -2.93 -25.45
CA ILE A 139 0.42 -3.00 -26.89
C ILE A 139 -0.92 -2.37 -27.26
N ASP A 140 -1.00 -1.83 -28.45
CA ASP A 140 -2.26 -1.57 -29.12
C ASP A 140 -2.85 -2.91 -29.57
N LEU A 141 -4.08 -3.19 -29.15
CA LEU A 141 -4.70 -4.50 -29.33
C LEU A 141 -5.10 -4.77 -30.79
N HIS A 142 -5.22 -3.74 -31.62
CA HIS A 142 -5.59 -3.87 -33.03
C HIS A 142 -4.37 -4.12 -33.92
N THR A 143 -3.27 -3.45 -33.63
CA THR A 143 -2.03 -3.51 -34.43
C THR A 143 -1.00 -4.49 -33.87
N GLY A 144 -1.09 -4.84 -32.58
CA GLY A 144 -0.09 -5.61 -31.85
C GLY A 144 1.19 -4.82 -31.55
N GLN A 145 1.26 -3.54 -31.92
CA GLN A 145 2.46 -2.72 -31.72
C GLN A 145 2.58 -2.25 -30.28
N CYS A 146 3.79 -2.24 -29.75
CA CYS A 146 4.08 -1.61 -28.46
C CYS A 146 3.92 -0.09 -28.56
N VAL A 147 2.96 0.47 -27.82
CA VAL A 147 2.63 1.90 -27.86
C VAL A 147 2.97 2.62 -26.56
N ALA A 148 3.07 1.88 -25.46
CA ALA A 148 3.41 2.43 -24.15
C ALA A 148 4.23 1.45 -23.30
N ALA A 149 4.83 1.95 -22.24
CA ALA A 149 5.47 1.13 -21.22
C ALA A 149 5.17 1.68 -19.82
N GLU A 150 4.73 0.81 -18.92
CA GLU A 150 4.46 1.16 -17.52
C GLU A 150 5.75 1.05 -16.69
N ALA A 151 6.06 2.11 -15.95
CA ALA A 151 7.19 2.16 -15.03
C ALA A 151 6.83 1.49 -13.69
N LEU A 152 7.51 0.37 -13.42
CA LEU A 152 7.30 -0.46 -12.24
C LEU A 152 8.57 -0.46 -11.38
N ILE A 153 8.49 0.15 -10.20
CA ILE A 153 9.62 0.20 -9.27
C ILE A 153 10.05 -1.21 -8.82
N ARG A 154 11.36 -1.40 -8.68
CA ARG A 154 12.00 -2.55 -8.05
C ARG A 154 13.06 -2.06 -7.09
N TRP A 155 13.39 -2.86 -6.09
CA TRP A 155 14.45 -2.55 -5.15
C TRP A 155 15.53 -3.63 -5.20
N GLN A 156 16.71 -3.25 -5.67
CA GLN A 156 17.92 -4.08 -5.63
C GLN A 156 18.49 -4.09 -4.20
N HIS A 157 17.87 -4.87 -3.32
CA HIS A 157 18.28 -4.96 -1.93
C HIS A 157 19.63 -5.69 -1.82
N PRO A 158 20.62 -5.17 -1.07
CA PRO A 158 21.97 -5.72 -1.01
C PRO A 158 22.01 -7.17 -0.49
N GLU A 159 21.10 -7.52 0.42
CA GLU A 159 21.05 -8.86 1.04
C GLU A 159 19.95 -9.77 0.48
N ARG A 160 18.89 -9.19 -0.11
CA ARG A 160 17.66 -9.93 -0.49
C ARG A 160 17.48 -10.02 -2.01
N GLY A 161 18.40 -9.44 -2.78
CA GLY A 161 18.29 -9.37 -4.23
C GLY A 161 17.17 -8.42 -4.67
N LEU A 162 16.58 -8.72 -5.82
CA LEU A 162 15.56 -7.86 -6.45
C LEU A 162 14.20 -8.07 -5.78
N LEU A 163 13.77 -7.09 -4.98
CA LEU A 163 12.46 -7.06 -4.34
C LEU A 163 11.41 -6.41 -5.27
N LEU A 164 10.23 -7.03 -5.31
CA LEU A 164 9.04 -6.51 -5.99
C LEU A 164 8.29 -5.50 -5.10
N PRO A 165 7.46 -4.61 -5.67
CA PRO A 165 6.67 -3.64 -4.92
C PRO A 165 5.91 -4.26 -3.74
N ALA A 166 5.26 -5.40 -3.93
CA ALA A 166 4.49 -6.10 -2.88
C ALA A 166 5.31 -6.40 -1.60
N SER A 167 6.64 -6.46 -1.68
CA SER A 167 7.50 -6.70 -0.52
C SER A 167 7.77 -5.46 0.33
N PHE A 168 7.54 -4.24 -0.19
CA PHE A 168 7.92 -3.01 0.50
C PHE A 168 6.94 -1.83 0.35
N MET A 169 5.97 -1.89 -0.57
CA MET A 169 5.09 -0.76 -0.90
C MET A 169 4.19 -0.37 0.27
N ASP A 170 3.57 -1.33 0.95
CA ASP A 170 2.74 -1.05 2.13
C ASP A 170 3.50 -0.28 3.22
N ILE A 171 4.77 -0.64 3.41
CA ILE A 171 5.64 0.03 4.39
C ILE A 171 6.08 1.40 3.87
N ALA A 172 6.38 1.49 2.57
CA ALA A 172 6.73 2.75 1.92
C ALA A 172 5.60 3.76 2.03
N GLU A 173 4.37 3.42 1.63
CA GLU A 173 3.18 4.27 1.67
C GLU A 173 2.89 4.85 3.05
N ASN A 174 3.14 4.06 4.11
CA ASN A 174 2.98 4.47 5.49
C ASN A 174 4.19 5.24 6.06
N SER A 175 5.25 5.44 5.27
CA SER A 175 6.47 6.16 5.65
C SER A 175 6.63 7.52 4.95
N PRO A 176 7.32 8.50 5.58
CA PRO A 176 7.73 9.74 4.93
C PRO A 176 8.58 9.54 3.66
N ALA A 177 9.23 8.39 3.52
CA ALA A 177 10.05 8.08 2.36
C ALA A 177 9.23 8.02 1.06
N MET A 178 7.92 7.71 1.10
CA MET A 178 7.12 7.54 -0.12
C MET A 178 7.11 8.77 -1.02
N GLN A 179 7.06 9.98 -0.44
CA GLN A 179 7.07 11.20 -1.24
C GLN A 179 8.37 11.32 -2.06
N ARG A 180 9.50 10.96 -1.45
CA ARG A 180 10.82 10.99 -2.10
C ARG A 180 10.98 9.85 -3.10
N ILE A 181 10.43 8.68 -2.80
CA ILE A 181 10.39 7.53 -3.72
C ILE A 181 9.57 7.90 -4.96
N GLY A 182 8.36 8.44 -4.78
CA GLY A 182 7.50 8.87 -5.87
C GLY A 182 8.16 9.93 -6.75
N ALA A 183 8.77 10.96 -6.16
CA ALA A 183 9.50 11.98 -6.90
C ALA A 183 10.68 11.39 -7.71
N TRP A 184 11.40 10.44 -7.13
CA TRP A 184 12.47 9.71 -7.82
C TRP A 184 11.92 8.86 -8.98
N VAL A 185 10.82 8.14 -8.79
CA VAL A 185 10.16 7.35 -9.84
C VAL A 185 9.76 8.23 -11.01
N THR A 186 9.07 9.36 -10.77
CA THR A 186 8.66 10.29 -11.82
C THR A 186 9.87 10.85 -12.57
N GLN A 187 10.91 11.28 -11.84
CA GLN A 187 12.12 11.81 -12.46
C GLN A 187 12.83 10.77 -13.34
N GLU A 188 13.01 9.55 -12.85
CA GLU A 188 13.72 8.49 -13.58
C GLU A 188 12.90 8.01 -14.78
N ALA A 189 11.57 7.94 -14.65
CA ALA A 189 10.69 7.61 -15.76
C ALA A 189 10.76 8.66 -16.88
N CYS A 190 10.70 9.97 -16.53
CA CYS A 190 10.86 11.05 -17.51
C CYS A 190 12.23 10.99 -18.21
N ARG A 191 13.31 10.74 -17.46
CA ARG A 191 14.66 10.58 -18.05
C ARG A 191 14.73 9.42 -19.03
N GLN A 192 14.14 8.28 -18.68
CA GLN A 192 14.13 7.11 -19.55
C GLN A 192 13.26 7.33 -20.78
N GLY A 193 12.09 7.98 -20.64
CA GLY A 193 11.25 8.40 -21.76
C GLY A 193 11.97 9.35 -22.72
N ASN A 194 12.70 10.35 -22.19
CA ASN A 194 13.53 11.24 -23.00
C ASN A 194 14.60 10.47 -23.79
N LYS A 195 15.28 9.54 -23.13
CA LYS A 195 16.30 8.71 -23.77
C LYS A 195 15.73 7.84 -24.90
N TRP A 196 14.52 7.28 -24.73
CA TRP A 196 13.84 6.56 -25.80
C TRP A 196 13.47 7.48 -26.96
N ALA A 197 12.96 8.69 -26.68
CA ALA A 197 12.63 9.66 -27.71
C ALA A 197 13.86 10.12 -28.51
N GLU A 198 15.01 10.36 -27.86
CA GLU A 198 16.28 10.67 -28.53
C GLU A 198 16.77 9.54 -29.45
N GLN A 199 16.39 8.30 -29.14
CA GLN A 199 16.67 7.12 -29.96
C GLN A 199 15.63 6.90 -31.07
N GLY A 200 14.60 7.74 -31.17
CA GLY A 200 13.52 7.65 -32.15
C GLY A 200 12.34 6.76 -31.73
N PHE A 201 12.31 6.27 -30.49
CA PHE A 201 11.20 5.48 -29.96
C PHE A 201 10.19 6.39 -29.23
N LEU A 202 9.08 6.69 -29.89
CA LEU A 202 8.02 7.56 -29.36
C LEU A 202 6.98 6.75 -28.55
N LEU A 203 7.40 6.24 -27.39
CA LEU A 203 6.54 5.49 -26.47
C LEU A 203 5.84 6.42 -25.49
N ASP A 204 4.60 6.10 -25.14
CA ASP A 204 3.99 6.65 -23.94
C ASP A 204 4.63 5.99 -22.69
N ILE A 205 5.03 6.77 -21.71
CA ILE A 205 5.44 6.26 -20.39
C ILE A 205 4.27 6.40 -19.41
N GLN A 206 3.96 5.32 -18.69
CA GLN A 206 2.93 5.36 -17.64
C GLN A 206 3.57 5.26 -16.26
N ILE A 207 3.16 6.14 -15.33
CA ILE A 207 3.82 6.32 -14.02
C ILE A 207 2.77 6.30 -12.92
N ASN A 208 2.89 5.32 -12.02
CA ASN A 208 2.05 5.20 -10.83
C ASN A 208 2.25 6.36 -9.85
N LEU A 209 1.17 7.02 -9.44
CA LEU A 209 1.16 8.03 -8.39
C LEU A 209 0.71 7.44 -7.06
N SER A 210 1.47 7.75 -6.00
CA SER A 210 1.07 7.44 -4.64
C SER A 210 0.02 8.43 -4.09
N ALA A 211 -0.75 8.01 -3.08
CA ALA A 211 -1.67 8.90 -2.37
C ALA A 211 -0.98 10.17 -1.84
N ARG A 212 0.24 10.04 -1.33
CA ARG A 212 1.02 11.18 -0.82
C ARG A 212 1.42 12.17 -1.92
N GLN A 213 1.63 11.71 -3.15
CA GLN A 213 1.91 12.60 -4.28
C GLN A 213 0.67 13.36 -4.72
N ILE A 214 -0.50 12.70 -4.71
CA ILE A 214 -1.78 13.34 -5.02
C ILE A 214 -2.14 14.40 -3.97
N GLU A 215 -1.83 14.15 -2.70
CA GLU A 215 -2.02 15.11 -1.61
C GLU A 215 -0.96 16.23 -1.61
N ASN A 216 0.14 16.10 -2.38
CA ASN A 216 1.22 17.08 -2.45
C ASN A 216 0.92 18.19 -3.46
N HIS A 217 0.73 19.41 -2.96
CA HIS A 217 0.51 20.62 -3.76
C HIS A 217 1.65 20.94 -4.75
N ARG A 218 2.83 20.32 -4.62
CA ARG A 218 4.00 20.58 -5.48
C ARG A 218 4.14 19.63 -6.67
N LEU A 219 3.26 18.63 -6.82
CA LEU A 219 3.39 17.63 -7.88
C LEU A 219 3.48 18.26 -9.28
N CYS A 220 2.62 19.24 -9.60
CA CYS A 220 2.65 19.92 -10.90
C CYS A 220 3.96 20.69 -11.13
N GLU A 221 4.51 21.34 -10.10
CA GLU A 221 5.81 22.02 -10.19
C GLU A 221 6.96 21.04 -10.43
N GLU A 222 6.96 19.92 -9.69
CA GLU A 222 7.94 18.85 -9.82
C GLU A 222 7.90 18.23 -11.23
N LEU A 223 6.70 17.97 -11.75
CA LEU A 223 6.50 17.46 -13.10
C LEU A 223 7.02 18.44 -14.17
N ARG A 224 6.68 19.73 -14.03
CA ARG A 224 7.19 20.78 -14.93
C ARG A 224 8.72 20.82 -14.93
N ALA A 225 9.34 20.74 -13.76
CA ALA A 225 10.79 20.71 -13.63
C ALA A 225 11.41 19.48 -14.32
N ASN A 226 10.80 18.30 -14.17
CA ASN A 226 11.25 17.06 -14.83
C ASN A 226 11.11 17.14 -16.36
N LEU A 227 10.01 17.69 -16.88
CA LEU A 227 9.81 17.89 -18.32
C LEU A 227 10.83 18.88 -18.90
N ASN A 228 11.11 19.98 -18.21
CA ASN A 228 12.07 20.99 -18.67
C ASN A 228 13.49 20.46 -18.86
N ILE A 229 13.91 19.47 -18.06
CA ILE A 229 15.23 18.83 -18.19
C ILE A 229 15.24 17.64 -19.19
N CYS A 230 14.10 17.34 -19.80
CA CYS A 230 13.86 16.20 -20.70
C CYS A 230 13.27 16.68 -22.05
N PRO A 231 13.99 17.48 -22.85
CA PRO A 231 13.43 18.19 -24.00
C PRO A 231 12.97 17.30 -25.16
N ALA A 232 13.45 16.06 -25.26
CA ALA A 232 12.98 15.11 -26.28
C ALA A 232 11.69 14.40 -25.86
N LEU A 233 11.35 14.38 -24.57
CA LEU A 233 10.11 13.81 -24.07
C LEU A 233 8.97 14.81 -24.21
N LEU A 234 8.08 14.57 -25.17
CA LEU A 234 6.86 15.36 -25.31
C LEU A 234 5.93 15.12 -24.10
N PRO A 235 5.36 16.16 -23.48
CA PRO A 235 4.49 16.00 -22.31
C PRO A 235 3.30 15.06 -22.53
N GLU A 236 2.72 15.07 -23.74
CA GLU A 236 1.61 14.18 -24.14
C GLU A 236 1.95 12.68 -24.10
N ARG A 237 3.23 12.34 -24.04
CA ARG A 237 3.73 10.96 -23.88
C ARG A 237 3.87 10.54 -22.43
N VAL A 238 3.66 11.44 -21.47
CA VAL A 238 3.65 11.10 -20.05
C VAL A 238 2.19 10.87 -19.61
N CYS A 239 1.90 9.67 -19.13
CA CYS A 239 0.64 9.33 -18.50
C CYS A 239 0.86 9.07 -17.01
N LEU A 240 0.12 9.76 -16.15
CA LEU A 240 0.16 9.54 -14.71
C LEU A 240 -1.03 8.68 -14.29
N GLU A 241 -0.76 7.59 -13.58
CA GLU A 241 -1.77 6.64 -13.14
C GLU A 241 -2.17 6.94 -11.68
N LEU A 242 -3.47 6.97 -11.41
CA LEU A 242 -4.02 7.16 -10.08
C LEU A 242 -4.99 6.02 -9.77
N VAL A 243 -4.83 5.43 -8.60
CA VAL A 243 -5.73 4.35 -8.19
C VAL A 243 -7.10 4.90 -7.81
N GLU A 244 -8.18 4.26 -8.29
CA GLU A 244 -9.57 4.71 -8.11
C GLU A 244 -9.89 5.08 -6.65
N ARG A 245 -9.61 4.18 -5.70
CA ARG A 245 -9.92 4.39 -4.26
C ARG A 245 -9.26 5.64 -3.65
N ILE A 246 -8.11 6.07 -4.19
CA ILE A 246 -7.36 7.23 -3.69
C ILE A 246 -7.97 8.49 -4.28
N ALA A 247 -8.24 8.48 -5.58
CA ALA A 247 -8.78 9.61 -6.32
C ALA A 247 -10.13 10.09 -5.77
N LEU A 248 -10.97 9.14 -5.34
CA LEU A 248 -12.32 9.39 -4.85
C LEU A 248 -12.40 9.93 -3.40
N ARG A 249 -11.29 9.97 -2.65
CA ARG A 249 -11.28 10.49 -1.27
C ARG A 249 -11.63 11.98 -1.20
N ASP A 250 -11.13 12.76 -2.15
CA ASP A 250 -11.40 14.19 -2.30
C ASP A 250 -11.39 14.56 -3.79
N ILE A 251 -12.50 14.24 -4.46
CA ILE A 251 -12.60 14.37 -5.92
C ILE A 251 -12.37 15.80 -6.41
N GLY A 252 -12.80 16.79 -5.63
CA GLY A 252 -12.65 18.20 -5.96
C GLY A 252 -11.19 18.66 -5.95
N LYS A 253 -10.39 18.18 -5.00
CA LYS A 253 -8.94 18.44 -4.99
C LYS A 253 -8.22 17.64 -6.08
N THR A 254 -8.53 16.36 -6.23
CA THR A 254 -7.90 15.50 -7.24
C THR A 254 -8.15 16.03 -8.66
N SER A 255 -9.39 16.42 -8.98
CA SER A 255 -9.75 16.99 -10.29
C SER A 255 -8.95 18.27 -10.61
N ARG A 256 -8.80 19.18 -9.64
CA ARG A 256 -7.97 20.39 -9.83
C ARG A 256 -6.51 20.05 -10.08
N LEU A 257 -5.94 19.11 -9.32
CA LEU A 257 -4.57 18.65 -9.52
C LEU A 257 -4.36 18.06 -10.92
N ILE A 258 -5.32 17.24 -11.38
CA ILE A 258 -5.31 16.65 -12.72
C ILE A 258 -5.32 17.78 -13.77
N GLN A 259 -6.24 18.74 -13.65
CA GLN A 259 -6.31 19.89 -14.57
C GLN A 259 -5.03 20.71 -14.60
N ASP A 260 -4.45 21.01 -13.42
CA ASP A 260 -3.20 21.74 -13.31
C ASP A 260 -2.05 21.01 -14.00
N CYS A 261 -1.96 19.69 -13.84
CA CYS A 261 -0.94 18.88 -14.50
C CYS A 261 -1.20 18.74 -16.01
N GLN A 262 -2.46 18.53 -16.43
CA GLN A 262 -2.86 18.47 -17.84
C GLN A 262 -2.57 19.79 -18.58
N SER A 263 -2.54 20.93 -17.89
CA SER A 263 -2.09 22.20 -18.48
C SER A 263 -0.63 22.17 -18.98
N LEU A 264 0.18 21.21 -18.50
CA LEU A 264 1.53 20.93 -18.99
C LEU A 264 1.54 20.03 -20.23
N GLY A 265 0.39 19.48 -20.61
CA GLY A 265 0.22 18.54 -21.72
C GLY A 265 0.29 17.06 -21.34
N VAL A 266 0.45 16.71 -20.07
CA VAL A 266 0.46 15.29 -19.64
C VAL A 266 -0.93 14.68 -19.60
N ARG A 267 -1.01 13.35 -19.67
CA ARG A 267 -2.25 12.59 -19.58
C ARG A 267 -2.41 11.92 -18.21
N PHE A 268 -3.64 11.52 -17.90
CA PHE A 268 -3.96 10.76 -16.71
C PHE A 268 -4.76 9.50 -17.02
N ALA A 269 -4.45 8.42 -16.30
CA ALA A 269 -5.18 7.17 -16.31
C ALA A 269 -5.76 6.87 -14.92
N LEU A 270 -7.00 6.40 -14.89
CA LEU A 270 -7.60 5.84 -13.68
C LEU A 270 -7.30 4.34 -13.61
N ASP A 271 -6.56 3.94 -12.59
CA ASP A 271 -6.10 2.57 -12.37
C ASP A 271 -7.02 1.80 -11.40
N ASP A 272 -6.97 0.47 -11.44
CA ASP A 272 -7.85 -0.48 -10.73
C ASP A 272 -9.36 -0.26 -11.01
N PHE A 273 -9.73 0.23 -12.20
CA PHE A 273 -11.10 0.68 -12.47
C PHE A 273 -12.13 -0.46 -12.32
N GLY A 274 -13.17 -0.21 -11.52
CA GLY A 274 -14.28 -1.12 -11.30
C GLY A 274 -14.18 -1.92 -9.99
N THR A 275 -13.03 -1.88 -9.31
CA THR A 275 -12.84 -2.53 -8.00
C THR A 275 -13.42 -1.72 -6.84
N GLY A 276 -13.66 -0.42 -7.04
CA GLY A 276 -14.28 0.48 -6.08
C GLY A 276 -15.80 0.65 -6.23
N PRO A 277 -16.45 1.45 -5.35
CA PRO A 277 -17.82 1.91 -5.55
C PRO A 277 -17.85 2.90 -6.72
N ALA A 278 -17.78 2.37 -7.95
CA ALA A 278 -17.69 3.14 -9.17
C ALA A 278 -19.02 3.83 -9.47
N ALA A 279 -19.11 5.12 -9.18
CA ALA A 279 -20.10 5.97 -9.83
C ALA A 279 -19.46 6.53 -11.11
N LEU A 280 -20.03 6.21 -12.27
CA LEU A 280 -19.66 6.75 -13.59
C LEU A 280 -19.40 8.27 -13.56
N GLN A 281 -20.20 8.97 -12.75
CA GLN A 281 -20.10 10.40 -12.51
C GLN A 281 -18.68 10.85 -12.13
N TYR A 282 -17.95 10.04 -11.37
CA TYR A 282 -16.61 10.41 -10.90
C TYR A 282 -15.57 10.41 -12.02
N LEU A 283 -15.71 9.54 -13.01
CA LEU A 283 -14.82 9.53 -14.17
C LEU A 283 -14.94 10.84 -14.96
N LEU A 284 -16.16 11.36 -15.11
CA LEU A 284 -16.43 12.67 -15.72
C LEU A 284 -15.83 13.82 -14.91
N GLU A 285 -15.96 13.78 -13.58
CA GLU A 285 -15.46 14.84 -12.70
C GLU A 285 -13.93 14.90 -12.62
N LEU A 286 -13.24 13.74 -12.69
CA LEU A 286 -11.78 13.68 -12.64
C LEU A 286 -11.11 14.17 -13.93
N GLY A 287 -11.73 13.95 -15.10
CA GLY A 287 -11.17 14.36 -16.39
C GLY A 287 -9.98 13.51 -16.86
N CYS A 288 -9.91 12.24 -16.46
CA CYS A 288 -8.89 11.30 -16.94
C CYS A 288 -9.04 11.01 -18.44
N ASN A 289 -7.92 10.73 -19.12
CA ASN A 289 -7.87 10.42 -20.55
C ASN A 289 -7.98 8.91 -20.84
N GLN A 290 -7.74 8.09 -19.81
CA GLN A 290 -7.63 6.65 -19.91
C GLN A 290 -8.22 5.99 -18.65
N ILE A 291 -8.76 4.79 -18.81
CA ILE A 291 -9.00 3.86 -17.69
C ILE A 291 -8.20 2.58 -17.90
N LYS A 292 -7.76 1.96 -16.80
CA LYS A 292 -7.16 0.62 -16.79
C LYS A 292 -8.16 -0.35 -16.14
N ILE A 293 -8.62 -1.33 -16.91
CA ILE A 293 -9.52 -2.39 -16.43
C ILE A 293 -8.67 -3.44 -15.73
N ASP A 294 -8.90 -3.60 -14.43
CA ASP A 294 -8.13 -4.49 -13.58
C ASP A 294 -8.24 -5.98 -13.97
N HIS A 295 -7.17 -6.72 -13.69
CA HIS A 295 -7.06 -8.15 -13.96
C HIS A 295 -8.19 -8.98 -13.33
N THR A 296 -8.79 -8.53 -12.22
CA THR A 296 -9.94 -9.22 -11.59
C THR A 296 -11.18 -9.28 -12.49
N PHE A 297 -11.31 -8.37 -13.45
CA PHE A 297 -12.35 -8.39 -14.48
C PHE A 297 -11.93 -9.16 -15.73
N VAL A 298 -10.65 -9.07 -16.09
CA VAL A 298 -10.09 -9.66 -17.32
C VAL A 298 -9.91 -11.17 -17.21
N ILE A 299 -9.30 -11.66 -16.13
CA ILE A 299 -9.00 -13.10 -15.95
C ILE A 299 -10.26 -13.98 -16.05
N PRO A 300 -11.41 -13.63 -15.43
CA PRO A 300 -12.61 -14.46 -15.52
C PRO A 300 -13.29 -14.52 -16.90
N MET A 301 -12.92 -13.66 -17.86
CA MET A 301 -13.54 -13.60 -19.19
C MET A 301 -13.47 -14.94 -19.94
N THR A 302 -12.39 -15.70 -19.77
CA THR A 302 -12.18 -17.01 -20.42
C THR A 302 -13.20 -18.07 -19.99
N ARG A 303 -13.84 -17.88 -18.83
CA ARG A 303 -14.76 -18.86 -18.21
C ARG A 303 -16.19 -18.35 -18.07
N SER A 304 -16.45 -17.08 -18.38
CA SER A 304 -17.72 -16.44 -18.06
C SER A 304 -18.15 -15.42 -19.10
N GLN A 305 -19.22 -15.74 -19.85
CA GLN A 305 -19.84 -14.80 -20.78
C GLN A 305 -20.28 -13.50 -20.07
N ARG A 306 -20.76 -13.61 -18.83
CA ARG A 306 -21.13 -12.44 -18.03
C ARG A 306 -19.97 -11.48 -17.79
N HIS A 307 -18.75 -12.00 -17.58
CA HIS A 307 -17.57 -11.14 -17.44
C HIS A 307 -17.16 -10.53 -18.77
N GLN A 308 -17.28 -11.27 -19.89
CA GLN A 308 -17.06 -10.71 -21.22
C GLN A 308 -18.03 -9.55 -21.53
N ASP A 309 -19.32 -9.74 -21.22
CA ASP A 309 -20.34 -8.72 -21.44
C ASP A 309 -20.09 -7.48 -20.55
N MET A 310 -19.63 -7.69 -19.31
CA MET A 310 -19.27 -6.62 -18.38
C MET A 310 -18.07 -5.80 -18.88
N VAL A 311 -16.98 -6.47 -19.30
CA VAL A 311 -15.81 -5.78 -19.86
C VAL A 311 -16.18 -5.03 -21.14
N ARG A 312 -16.99 -5.62 -22.02
CA ARG A 312 -17.51 -4.93 -23.22
C ARG A 312 -18.33 -3.69 -22.85
N ALA A 313 -19.19 -3.77 -21.85
CA ALA A 313 -19.97 -2.63 -21.39
C ALA A 313 -19.07 -1.51 -20.83
N MET A 314 -18.03 -1.86 -20.06
CA MET A 314 -17.03 -0.91 -19.55
C MET A 314 -16.29 -0.22 -20.70
N VAL A 315 -15.88 -0.97 -21.73
CA VAL A 315 -15.22 -0.43 -22.92
C VAL A 315 -16.11 0.57 -23.65
N GLN A 316 -17.34 0.16 -23.99
CA GLN A 316 -18.29 1.01 -24.70
C GLN A 316 -18.60 2.30 -23.94
N MET A 317 -18.72 2.19 -22.62
CA MET A 317 -18.94 3.31 -21.72
C MET A 317 -17.76 4.28 -21.72
N ALA A 318 -16.53 3.80 -21.60
CA ALA A 318 -15.33 4.64 -21.66
C ALA A 318 -15.24 5.38 -23.01
N HIS A 319 -15.46 4.67 -24.11
CA HIS A 319 -15.47 5.25 -25.46
C HIS A 319 -16.56 6.32 -25.63
N ALA A 320 -17.76 6.10 -25.08
CA ALA A 320 -18.84 7.09 -25.09
C ALA A 320 -18.48 8.38 -24.33
N LEU A 321 -17.54 8.30 -23.39
CA LEU A 321 -17.00 9.43 -22.62
C LEU A 321 -15.73 10.03 -23.25
N GLY A 322 -15.26 9.49 -24.39
CA GLY A 322 -14.02 9.92 -25.03
C GLY A 322 -12.75 9.47 -24.29
N VAL A 323 -12.86 8.42 -23.48
CA VAL A 323 -11.78 7.87 -22.65
C VAL A 323 -11.27 6.56 -23.27
N SER A 324 -9.95 6.42 -23.37
CA SER A 324 -9.31 5.20 -23.88
C SER A 324 -9.21 4.11 -22.81
N VAL A 325 -9.13 2.85 -23.23
CA VAL A 325 -9.14 1.68 -22.34
C VAL A 325 -7.87 0.87 -22.48
N THR A 326 -7.25 0.55 -21.35
CA THR A 326 -6.20 -0.46 -21.25
C THR A 326 -6.69 -1.62 -20.41
N ALA A 327 -6.58 -2.84 -20.91
CA ALA A 327 -6.92 -4.04 -20.16
C ALA A 327 -5.66 -4.68 -19.58
N GLU A 328 -5.71 -5.04 -18.30
CA GLU A 328 -4.57 -5.58 -17.57
C GLU A 328 -4.70 -7.07 -17.27
N GLY A 329 -3.58 -7.72 -16.96
CA GLY A 329 -3.57 -9.12 -16.56
C GLY A 329 -3.83 -10.10 -17.70
N ILE A 330 -3.40 -9.78 -18.92
CA ILE A 330 -3.48 -10.71 -20.06
C ILE A 330 -2.45 -11.85 -19.86
N GLU A 331 -2.92 -13.02 -19.45
CA GLU A 331 -2.07 -14.19 -19.15
C GLU A 331 -2.07 -15.26 -20.24
N ASP A 332 -3.01 -15.18 -21.20
CA ASP A 332 -3.09 -16.13 -22.31
C ASP A 332 -3.66 -15.51 -23.60
N GLU A 333 -3.51 -16.24 -24.70
CA GLU A 333 -3.95 -15.86 -26.05
C GLU A 333 -5.49 -15.74 -26.16
N ILE A 334 -6.24 -16.55 -25.41
CA ILE A 334 -7.70 -16.53 -25.45
C ILE A 334 -8.20 -15.20 -24.86
N THR A 335 -7.63 -14.79 -23.73
CA THR A 335 -7.91 -13.52 -23.06
C THR A 335 -7.59 -12.34 -24.00
N LEU A 336 -6.46 -12.38 -24.69
CA LEU A 336 -6.09 -11.37 -25.68
C LEU A 336 -7.15 -11.23 -26.78
N GLN A 337 -7.58 -12.34 -27.38
CA GLN A 337 -8.60 -12.35 -28.45
C GLN A 337 -9.98 -11.87 -27.97
N LEU A 338 -10.37 -12.23 -26.75
CA LEU A 338 -11.61 -11.76 -26.15
C LEU A 338 -11.59 -10.24 -25.91
N LEU A 339 -10.45 -9.67 -25.50
CA LEU A 339 -10.29 -8.23 -25.32
C LEU A 339 -10.31 -7.47 -26.65
N GLN A 340 -9.66 -7.99 -27.69
CA GLN A 340 -9.77 -7.46 -29.05
C GLN A 340 -11.23 -7.43 -29.53
N THR A 341 -11.96 -8.53 -29.33
CA THR A 341 -13.39 -8.62 -29.70
C THR A 341 -14.28 -7.72 -28.85
N SER A 342 -13.86 -7.40 -27.62
CA SER A 342 -14.56 -6.48 -26.74
C SER A 342 -14.32 -5.01 -27.08
N GLY A 343 -13.37 -4.72 -27.98
CA GLY A 343 -13.04 -3.37 -28.45
C GLY A 343 -12.10 -2.59 -27.55
N ALA A 344 -11.37 -3.24 -26.63
CA ALA A 344 -10.37 -2.54 -25.82
C ALA A 344 -9.25 -1.98 -26.71
N ASP A 345 -8.74 -0.78 -26.38
CA ASP A 345 -7.73 -0.10 -27.23
C ASP A 345 -6.34 -0.69 -27.03
N ARG A 346 -5.96 -0.88 -25.77
CA ARG A 346 -4.62 -1.29 -25.33
C ARG A 346 -4.68 -2.48 -24.38
N GLY A 347 -3.58 -3.24 -24.31
CA GLY A 347 -3.48 -4.42 -23.45
C GLY A 347 -2.10 -4.58 -22.82
N GLN A 348 -2.09 -5.09 -21.60
CA GLN A 348 -0.88 -5.39 -20.83
C GLN A 348 -1.03 -6.71 -20.06
N GLY A 349 0.04 -7.50 -19.99
CA GLY A 349 0.02 -8.76 -19.26
C GLY A 349 1.22 -9.65 -19.56
N TYR A 350 1.35 -10.74 -18.80
CA TYR A 350 2.51 -11.63 -18.91
C TYR A 350 2.54 -12.47 -20.19
N HIS A 351 1.40 -12.66 -20.86
CA HIS A 351 1.33 -13.25 -22.20
C HIS A 351 2.04 -12.37 -23.24
N ILE A 352 1.90 -11.05 -23.11
CA ILE A 352 2.53 -10.06 -23.99
C ILE A 352 4.01 -9.94 -23.65
N ALA A 353 4.31 -9.57 -22.41
CA ALA A 353 5.66 -9.47 -21.88
C ALA A 353 5.65 -9.29 -20.36
N ARG A 354 6.64 -9.89 -19.69
CA ARG A 354 6.93 -9.58 -18.28
C ARG A 354 7.63 -8.23 -18.16
N PRO A 355 7.52 -7.54 -17.00
CA PRO A 355 8.33 -6.36 -16.72
C PRO A 355 9.82 -6.65 -16.92
N MET A 356 10.53 -5.74 -17.60
CA MET A 356 11.94 -5.92 -17.98
C MET A 356 12.76 -4.63 -17.78
N PRO A 357 14.10 -4.71 -17.70
CA PRO A 357 14.95 -3.53 -17.70
C PRO A 357 14.77 -2.65 -18.95
N ALA A 358 15.05 -1.35 -18.83
CA ALA A 358 14.83 -0.40 -19.92
C ALA A 358 15.59 -0.72 -21.22
N GLN A 359 16.76 -1.38 -21.14
CA GLN A 359 17.49 -1.78 -22.36
C GLN A 359 16.77 -2.86 -23.16
N GLU A 360 15.98 -3.70 -22.50
CA GLU A 360 15.27 -4.81 -23.14
C GLU A 360 13.99 -4.34 -23.86
N ILE A 361 13.41 -3.20 -23.46
CA ILE A 361 12.24 -2.60 -24.13
C ILE A 361 12.52 -2.28 -25.59
N VAL A 362 13.67 -1.67 -25.89
CA VAL A 362 14.05 -1.33 -27.27
C VAL A 362 14.18 -2.59 -28.12
N ALA A 363 14.82 -3.63 -27.56
CA ALA A 363 14.94 -4.92 -28.24
C ALA A 363 13.58 -5.62 -28.41
N TYR A 364 12.64 -5.44 -27.48
CA TYR A 364 11.28 -5.94 -27.59
C TYR A 364 10.51 -5.27 -28.74
N ILE A 365 10.61 -3.94 -28.89
CA ILE A 365 9.91 -3.18 -29.93
C ILE A 365 10.42 -3.51 -31.34
N GLN A 366 11.69 -3.87 -31.46
CA GLN A 366 12.33 -4.16 -32.75
C GLN A 366 12.13 -5.60 -33.25
N LYS A 367 11.53 -6.48 -32.42
CA LYS A 367 11.13 -7.83 -32.84
C LYS A 367 9.82 -7.75 -33.62
#